data_AF-A0A413PQZ0-F1
#
_entry.id   AF-A0A413PQZ0-F1
#
_cell.length_a   1.000
_cell.length_b   1.000
_cell.length_c   1.000
_cell.angle_alpha   90.00
_cell.angle_beta   90.00
_cell.angle_gamma   90.00
#
_symmetry.space_group_name_H-M   'P 1'
#
loop_
_entity.id
_entity.type
_entity.pdbx_description
1 polymer ?
#
loop_
_entity_poly.entity_id
_entity_poly.type
_entity_poly.pdbx_seq_one_letter_code
_entity_poly.pdbx_strand_id
1 'polypeptide(L)'
;MILKKIYDSTCKKWIDIRTFGQVFPFKGAGNNLSTNVRGCMSLWGATSLDVIDVQEIISIKSTNLNETEKGRKDSASFFHRYMVHKAAYVTYGSIYCQLAEKNNFTEEDAEKIHQALITLFEGDAAAMRPAGTMNVQKVYWWKHNCKTGQYPQIKVFKTLDIQPQKEYPFFTVTETPLPDLTPEVYTL
;
A
#
# COMPACT_ATOMS: atom_id res chain seq x y z
N MET A 1 -0.16 -0.05 33.80
CA MET A 1 -1.61 0.25 33.78
C MET A 1 -1.98 1.32 32.74
N ILE A 2 -1.25 2.43 32.64
CA ILE A 2 -1.50 3.50 31.63
C ILE A 2 -1.24 3.03 30.19
N LEU A 3 -0.12 2.35 29.94
CA LEU A 3 0.24 1.82 28.62
C LEU A 3 -0.83 0.89 28.02
N LYS A 4 -1.37 -0.03 28.85
CA LYS A 4 -2.45 -0.93 28.44
C LYS A 4 -3.73 -0.16 28.09
N LYS A 5 -4.07 0.88 28.86
CA LYS A 5 -5.22 1.75 28.53
C LYS A 5 -5.03 2.49 27.20
N ILE A 6 -3.84 3.03 26.93
CA ILE A 6 -3.52 3.68 25.66
C ILE A 6 -3.65 2.67 24.51
N TYR A 7 -3.06 1.49 24.68
CA TYR A 7 -3.10 0.41 23.71
C TYR A 7 -4.55 -0.02 23.39
N ASP A 8 -5.34 -0.34 24.41
CA ASP A 8 -6.73 -0.81 24.23
C ASP A 8 -7.61 0.29 23.62
N SER A 9 -7.45 1.54 24.06
CA SER A 9 -8.23 2.68 23.53
C SER A 9 -7.88 2.98 22.07
N THR A 10 -6.59 2.89 21.70
CA THR A 10 -6.13 3.19 20.35
C THR A 10 -6.55 2.11 19.36
N CYS A 11 -6.31 0.84 19.69
CA CYS A 11 -6.70 -0.29 18.84
C CYS A 11 -8.22 -0.36 18.62
N LYS A 12 -9.02 0.02 19.62
CA LYS A 12 -10.48 0.07 19.50
C LYS A 12 -10.96 1.19 18.57
N LYS A 13 -10.25 2.32 18.51
CA LYS A 13 -10.72 3.52 17.81
C LYS A 13 -10.24 3.58 16.35
N TRP A 14 -9.05 3.08 16.06
CA TRP A 14 -8.37 3.32 14.79
C TRP A 14 -7.96 2.00 14.13
N ILE A 15 -8.44 1.76 12.91
CA ILE A 15 -8.16 0.54 12.15
C ILE A 15 -6.70 0.47 11.71
N ASP A 16 -6.15 1.58 11.25
CA ASP A 16 -4.76 1.73 10.85
C ASP A 16 -3.80 1.35 11.99
N ILE A 17 -4.09 1.75 13.22
CA ILE A 17 -3.25 1.45 14.39
C ILE A 17 -3.30 -0.04 14.73
N ARG A 18 -4.49 -0.68 14.71
CA ARG A 18 -4.57 -2.14 14.97
C ARG A 18 -4.00 -2.97 13.82
N THR A 19 -4.04 -2.46 12.59
CA THR A 19 -3.53 -3.16 11.40
C THR A 19 -2.03 -3.00 11.22
N PHE A 20 -1.53 -1.77 11.12
CA PHE A 20 -0.14 -1.45 10.76
C PHE A 20 0.71 -1.06 11.98
N GLY A 21 0.08 -0.69 13.09
CA GLY A 21 0.78 -0.25 14.28
C GLY A 21 1.15 1.23 14.23
N GLN A 22 1.55 1.75 15.39
CA GLN A 22 1.97 3.13 15.53
C GLN A 22 2.93 3.29 16.71
N VAL A 23 3.92 4.16 16.56
CA VAL A 23 4.76 4.65 17.66
C VAL A 23 4.18 5.96 18.18
N PHE A 24 3.95 6.03 19.49
CA PHE A 24 3.47 7.20 20.19
C PHE A 24 4.61 7.83 21.00
N PRO A 25 5.26 8.89 20.47
CA PRO A 25 6.32 9.61 21.18
C PRO A 25 5.71 10.70 22.08
N PHE A 26 5.27 10.34 23.28
CA PHE A 26 4.77 11.33 24.24
C PHE A 26 5.95 12.11 24.84
N LYS A 27 6.11 13.39 24.45
CA LYS A 27 7.06 14.33 25.08
C LYS A 27 6.44 14.91 26.36
N GLY A 28 7.24 15.04 27.42
CA GLY A 28 6.86 15.74 28.66
C GLY A 28 6.14 14.90 29.72
N ALA A 29 5.79 13.65 29.44
CA ALA A 29 5.21 12.73 30.43
C ALA A 29 6.32 12.02 31.23
N GLY A 30 7.02 12.76 32.10
CA GLY A 30 7.79 12.31 33.28
C GLY A 30 8.83 11.18 33.15
N ASN A 31 9.02 10.52 32.01
CA ASN A 31 9.91 9.36 31.87
C ASN A 31 10.24 8.95 30.43
N ASN A 32 10.19 9.88 29.45
CA ASN A 32 10.44 9.55 28.03
C ASN A 32 9.71 8.28 27.56
N LEU A 33 8.45 8.12 27.98
CA LEU A 33 7.70 6.88 27.81
C LEU A 33 7.16 6.78 26.37
N SER A 34 8.05 6.43 25.45
CA SER A 34 7.63 6.04 24.09
C SER A 34 6.87 4.71 24.17
N THR A 35 5.67 4.67 23.59
CA THR A 35 4.84 3.47 23.53
C THR A 35 4.65 3.09 22.08
N ASN A 36 4.71 1.80 21.76
CA ASN A 36 4.41 1.32 20.43
C ASN A 36 3.32 0.26 20.43
N VAL A 37 2.44 0.36 19.43
CA VAL A 37 1.56 -0.72 18.99
C VAL A 37 2.22 -1.33 17.77
N ARG A 38 2.45 -2.65 17.78
CA ARG A 38 2.93 -3.38 16.60
C ARG A 38 1.73 -3.81 15.77
N GLY A 39 1.75 -3.52 14.47
CA GLY A 39 0.71 -3.98 13.55
C GLY A 39 0.66 -5.50 13.42
N CYS A 40 -0.52 -6.02 13.10
CA CYS A 40 -0.71 -7.42 12.76
C CYS A 40 -0.49 -7.71 11.27
N MET A 41 -0.55 -6.70 10.40
CA MET A 41 -0.36 -6.83 8.97
C MET A 41 0.97 -6.22 8.52
N SER A 42 1.66 -6.92 7.63
CA SER A 42 2.76 -6.38 6.85
C SER A 42 2.37 -6.34 5.38
N LEU A 43 2.73 -5.25 4.69
CA LEU A 43 2.66 -5.13 3.24
C LEU A 43 4.00 -4.61 2.75
N TRP A 44 4.61 -5.31 1.81
CA TRP A 44 5.87 -4.89 1.22
C TRP A 44 5.64 -3.74 0.22
N GLY A 45 6.66 -2.92 -0.04
CA GLY A 45 6.59 -1.93 -1.11
C GLY A 45 6.40 -2.64 -2.47
N ALA A 46 5.51 -2.13 -3.31
CA ALA A 46 5.31 -2.72 -4.63
C ALA A 46 6.56 -2.56 -5.50
N THR A 47 7.00 -3.65 -6.13
CA THR A 47 8.16 -3.68 -7.02
C THR A 47 7.69 -3.89 -8.46
N SER A 48 8.33 -3.23 -9.41
CA SER A 48 8.03 -3.43 -10.82
C SER A 48 8.43 -4.85 -11.26
N LEU A 49 7.66 -5.44 -12.16
CA LEU A 49 7.97 -6.76 -12.74
C LEU A 49 9.06 -6.69 -13.81
N ASP A 50 9.29 -5.51 -14.38
CA ASP A 50 10.32 -5.24 -15.39
C ASP A 50 10.97 -3.88 -15.11
N VAL A 51 12.03 -3.58 -15.85
CA VAL A 51 12.70 -2.27 -15.83
C VAL A 51 11.73 -1.20 -16.32
N ILE A 52 11.59 -0.15 -15.50
CA ILE A 52 10.71 0.98 -15.84
C ILE A 52 11.42 2.01 -16.70
N ASP A 53 10.74 2.49 -17.73
CA ASP A 53 11.15 3.67 -18.49
C ASP A 53 10.54 4.93 -17.87
N VAL A 54 11.41 5.82 -17.37
CA VAL A 54 11.02 7.06 -16.71
C VAL A 54 11.16 8.20 -17.70
N GLN A 55 10.04 8.80 -18.08
CA GLN A 55 10.01 9.91 -19.01
C GLN A 55 9.90 11.24 -18.27
N GLU A 56 10.73 12.19 -18.69
CA GLU A 56 10.68 13.56 -18.20
C GLU A 56 9.79 14.42 -19.12
N ILE A 57 8.80 15.08 -18.51
CA ILE A 57 7.94 16.06 -19.16
C ILE A 57 8.19 17.41 -18.52
N ILE A 58 8.63 18.37 -19.33
CA ILE A 58 8.92 19.73 -18.87
C ILE A 58 7.72 20.62 -19.19
N SER A 59 7.15 21.23 -18.16
CA SER A 59 6.06 22.21 -18.28
C SER A 59 6.56 23.59 -17.87
N ILE A 60 6.15 24.64 -18.58
CA ILE A 60 6.59 26.02 -18.30
C ILE A 60 5.43 26.81 -17.72
N LYS A 61 5.63 27.44 -16.57
CA LYS A 61 4.68 28.40 -16.00
C LYS A 61 5.15 29.82 -16.26
N SER A 62 4.33 30.59 -16.99
CA SER A 62 4.62 31.98 -17.39
C SER A 62 4.02 33.04 -16.45
N THR A 63 3.32 32.65 -15.39
CA THR A 63 2.72 33.56 -14.41
C THR A 63 3.47 33.51 -13.10
N ASN A 64 4.29 34.53 -12.87
CA ASN A 64 4.98 34.77 -11.60
C ASN A 64 4.16 35.75 -10.77
N LEU A 65 4.02 35.48 -9.47
CA LEU A 65 3.26 36.32 -8.53
C LEU A 65 4.03 37.58 -8.11
N ASN A 66 5.31 37.66 -8.43
CA ASN A 66 6.18 38.78 -8.07
C ASN A 66 6.21 39.77 -9.24
N GLU A 67 5.72 40.99 -9.01
CA GLU A 67 5.97 42.11 -9.90
C GLU A 67 7.44 42.54 -9.74
N THR A 68 8.18 42.63 -10.85
CA THR A 68 9.48 43.31 -10.82
C THR A 68 9.24 44.82 -10.87
N GLU A 69 10.09 45.62 -10.21
CA GLU A 69 10.01 47.09 -10.18
C GLU A 69 9.95 47.77 -11.58
N LYS A 70 10.27 47.03 -12.66
CA LYS A 70 10.29 47.50 -14.05
C LYS A 70 9.16 46.92 -14.92
N GLY A 71 8.15 46.28 -14.34
CA GLY A 71 7.02 45.72 -15.09
C GLY A 71 7.39 44.59 -16.06
N ARG A 72 8.58 43.99 -15.91
CA ARG A 72 8.97 42.83 -16.71
C ARG A 72 8.45 41.56 -16.05
N LYS A 73 7.81 40.70 -16.85
CA LYS A 73 7.50 39.33 -16.43
C LYS A 73 8.82 38.63 -16.10
N ASP A 74 8.94 38.20 -14.85
CA ASP A 74 10.06 37.43 -14.33
C ASP A 74 10.27 36.13 -15.14
N SER A 75 11.48 35.56 -15.04
CA SER A 75 11.91 34.34 -15.74
C SER A 75 10.90 33.20 -15.61
N ALA A 76 10.58 32.53 -16.72
CA ALA A 76 9.61 31.45 -16.74
C ALA A 76 10.11 30.28 -15.87
N SER A 77 9.26 29.78 -14.96
CA SER A 77 9.61 28.64 -14.11
C SER A 77 9.38 27.33 -14.86
N PHE A 78 10.40 26.49 -14.90
CA PHE A 78 10.33 25.14 -15.46
C PHE A 78 9.91 24.15 -14.38
N PHE A 79 8.91 23.34 -14.67
CA PHE A 79 8.44 22.26 -13.84
C PHE A 79 8.74 20.93 -14.52
N HIS A 80 9.58 20.12 -13.87
CA HIS A 80 9.99 18.82 -14.36
C HIS A 80 9.08 17.75 -13.74
N ARG A 81 8.36 17.02 -14.59
CA ARG A 81 7.50 15.90 -14.19
C ARG A 81 8.11 14.60 -14.71
N TYR A 82 8.40 13.68 -13.80
CA TYR A 82 8.82 12.33 -14.14
C TYR A 82 7.60 11.40 -14.12
N MET A 83 7.38 10.64 -15.20
CA MET A 83 6.28 9.69 -15.28
C MET A 83 6.70 8.36 -15.89
N VAL A 84 6.03 7.29 -15.46
CA VAL A 84 6.13 5.96 -16.07
C VAL A 84 4.91 5.77 -16.96
N HIS A 85 5.12 5.49 -18.25
CA HIS A 85 4.02 5.32 -19.22
C HIS A 85 3.30 3.98 -19.08
N LYS A 86 4.07 2.92 -18.81
CA LYS A 86 3.56 1.56 -18.65
C LYS A 86 4.42 0.81 -17.65
N ALA A 87 3.78 0.14 -16.71
CA ALA A 87 4.43 -0.78 -15.78
C ALA A 87 3.36 -1.62 -15.08
N ALA A 88 3.73 -2.84 -14.73
CA ALA A 88 3.02 -3.66 -13.77
C ALA A 88 3.87 -3.78 -12.50
N TYR A 89 3.22 -3.64 -11.34
CA TYR A 89 3.86 -3.73 -10.04
C TYR A 89 3.20 -4.86 -9.25
N VAL A 90 4.00 -5.56 -8.45
CA VAL A 90 3.54 -6.60 -7.54
C VAL A 90 3.94 -6.28 -6.12
N THR A 91 3.05 -6.54 -5.17
CA THR A 91 3.34 -6.48 -3.74
C THR A 91 2.81 -7.73 -3.06
N TYR A 92 3.44 -8.08 -1.94
CA TYR A 92 3.06 -9.21 -1.10
C TYR A 92 2.85 -8.71 0.32
N GLY A 93 1.84 -9.27 0.97
CA GLY A 93 1.51 -8.95 2.35
C GLY A 93 1.04 -10.18 3.11
N SER A 94 0.99 -10.07 4.43
CA SER A 94 0.49 -11.13 5.30
C SER A 94 -0.08 -10.56 6.59
N ILE A 95 -1.07 -11.25 7.16
CA ILE A 95 -1.65 -10.94 8.46
C ILE A 95 -1.21 -12.01 9.46
N TYR A 96 -0.65 -11.57 10.58
CA TYR A 96 -0.17 -12.43 11.65
C TYR A 96 -1.21 -12.56 12.76
N CYS A 97 -1.88 -13.72 12.85
CA CYS A 97 -3.01 -13.96 13.75
C CYS A 97 -2.70 -13.69 15.24
N GLN A 98 -1.49 -14.02 15.72
CA GLN A 98 -1.15 -13.81 17.14
C GLN A 98 -1.09 -12.32 17.52
N LEU A 99 -0.61 -11.47 16.60
CA LEU A 99 -0.63 -10.03 16.81
C LEU A 99 -2.03 -9.46 16.58
N ALA A 100 -2.79 -10.03 15.65
CA ALA A 100 -4.18 -9.65 15.42
C ALA A 100 -5.03 -9.83 16.69
N GLU A 101 -4.91 -10.97 17.37
CA GLU A 101 -5.57 -11.25 18.65
C GLU A 101 -5.18 -10.22 19.71
N LYS A 102 -3.89 -9.89 19.79
CA LYS A 102 -3.39 -8.88 20.72
C LYS A 102 -3.96 -7.49 20.41
N ASN A 103 -4.18 -7.16 19.14
CA ASN A 103 -4.66 -5.85 18.69
C ASN A 103 -6.21 -5.75 18.64
N ASN A 104 -6.94 -6.83 19.01
CA ASN A 104 -8.38 -6.96 18.77
C ASN A 104 -8.77 -6.75 17.30
N PHE A 105 -7.88 -7.14 16.39
CA PHE A 105 -8.14 -7.12 14.95
C PHE A 105 -9.03 -8.30 14.60
N THR A 106 -10.13 -8.03 13.90
CA THR A 106 -11.18 -9.01 13.62
C THR A 106 -11.21 -9.42 12.16
N GLU A 107 -11.96 -10.48 11.84
CA GLU A 107 -12.18 -10.91 10.45
C GLU A 107 -12.88 -9.81 9.63
N GLU A 108 -13.78 -9.04 10.24
CA GLU A 108 -14.44 -7.90 9.59
C GLU A 108 -13.43 -6.81 9.19
N ASP A 109 -12.37 -6.63 9.98
CA ASP A 109 -11.29 -5.71 9.64
C ASP A 109 -10.44 -6.23 8.49
N ALA A 110 -10.19 -7.54 8.47
CA ALA A 110 -9.50 -8.19 7.36
C ALA A 110 -10.27 -8.00 6.05
N GLU A 111 -11.59 -8.17 6.08
CA GLU A 111 -12.45 -7.96 4.92
C GLU A 111 -12.44 -6.50 4.46
N LYS A 112 -12.51 -5.54 5.38
CA LYS A 112 -12.38 -4.11 5.03
C LYS A 112 -11.04 -3.80 4.35
N ILE A 113 -9.96 -4.41 4.79
CA ILE A 113 -8.64 -4.26 4.17
C ILE A 113 -8.62 -4.93 2.80
N HIS A 114 -9.18 -6.12 2.67
CA HIS A 114 -9.29 -6.81 1.39
C HIS A 114 -10.04 -5.94 0.36
N GLN A 115 -11.17 -5.36 0.74
CA GLN A 115 -11.91 -4.41 -0.09
C GLN A 115 -11.15 -3.11 -0.36
N ALA A 116 -10.41 -2.59 0.62
CA ALA A 116 -9.57 -1.40 0.43
C ALA A 116 -8.38 -1.66 -0.51
N LEU A 117 -7.87 -2.90 -0.57
CA LEU A 117 -6.84 -3.29 -1.54
C LEU A 117 -7.42 -3.37 -2.95
N ILE A 118 -8.64 -3.88 -3.10
CA ILE A 118 -9.34 -3.94 -4.40
C ILE A 118 -9.62 -2.52 -4.92
N THR A 119 -10.09 -1.63 -4.06
CA THR A 119 -10.51 -0.26 -4.42
C THR A 119 -9.41 0.79 -4.21
N LEU A 120 -8.14 0.38 -4.04
CA LEU A 120 -7.04 1.23 -3.56
C LEU A 120 -6.85 2.54 -4.34
N PHE A 121 -7.10 2.52 -5.66
CA PHE A 121 -6.93 3.68 -6.53
C PHE A 121 -8.27 4.33 -6.95
N GLU A 122 -9.40 3.81 -6.48
CA GLU A 122 -10.70 4.40 -6.77
C GLU A 122 -10.83 5.76 -6.06
N GLY A 123 -11.03 6.82 -6.84
CA GLY A 123 -11.09 8.19 -6.31
C GLY A 123 -9.74 8.80 -5.90
N ASP A 124 -8.62 8.06 -5.97
CA ASP A 124 -7.27 8.59 -5.74
C ASP A 124 -6.68 9.22 -7.01
N ALA A 125 -7.30 10.31 -7.45
CA ALA A 125 -6.87 11.07 -8.63
C ALA A 125 -6.07 12.31 -8.21
N ALA A 126 -4.91 12.49 -8.83
CA ALA A 126 -4.06 13.68 -8.66
C ALA A 126 -3.47 14.12 -10.01
N ALA A 127 -2.91 15.33 -10.08
CA ALA A 127 -2.28 15.83 -11.32
C ALA A 127 -1.15 14.93 -11.86
N MET A 128 -0.48 14.17 -10.97
CA MET A 128 0.56 13.19 -11.33
C MET A 128 0.02 11.79 -11.58
N ARG A 129 -1.22 11.52 -11.18
CA ARG A 129 -1.90 10.22 -11.29
C ARG A 129 -3.36 10.46 -11.72
N PRO A 130 -3.61 10.83 -12.99
CA PRO A 130 -4.97 11.04 -13.47
C PRO A 130 -5.85 9.79 -13.26
N ALA A 131 -7.15 9.99 -13.10
CA ALA A 131 -8.09 8.87 -12.89
C ALA A 131 -7.95 7.83 -14.02
N GLY A 132 -7.90 6.54 -13.65
CA GLY A 132 -7.73 5.42 -14.57
C GLY A 132 -6.28 5.13 -15.00
N THR A 133 -5.30 5.94 -14.59
CA THR A 133 -3.87 5.67 -14.88
C THR A 133 -3.21 4.71 -13.89
N MET A 134 -3.80 4.54 -12.71
CA MET A 134 -3.44 3.52 -11.73
C MET A 134 -4.69 2.76 -11.34
N ASN A 135 -4.58 1.45 -11.25
CA ASN A 135 -5.65 0.55 -10.86
C ASN A 135 -5.06 -0.74 -10.30
N VAL A 136 -5.88 -1.50 -9.57
CA VAL A 136 -5.51 -2.81 -9.07
C VAL A 136 -6.05 -3.85 -10.03
N GLN A 137 -5.14 -4.58 -10.69
CA GLN A 137 -5.51 -5.53 -11.75
C GLN A 137 -5.98 -6.87 -11.20
N LYS A 138 -5.28 -7.38 -10.19
CA LYS A 138 -5.60 -8.63 -9.52
C LYS A 138 -5.23 -8.56 -8.04
N VAL A 139 -6.06 -9.15 -7.19
CA VAL A 139 -5.76 -9.40 -5.78
C VAL A 139 -5.98 -10.88 -5.52
N TYR A 140 -4.97 -11.53 -4.95
CA TYR A 140 -5.05 -12.91 -4.49
C TYR A 140 -5.06 -12.90 -2.96
N TRP A 141 -6.11 -13.47 -2.37
CA TRP A 141 -6.33 -13.47 -0.92
C TRP A 141 -6.44 -14.89 -0.40
N TRP A 142 -5.42 -15.36 0.31
CA TRP A 142 -5.38 -16.71 0.87
C TRP A 142 -5.81 -16.71 2.33
N LYS A 143 -6.78 -17.55 2.65
CA LYS A 143 -7.21 -17.83 4.02
C LYS A 143 -6.76 -19.22 4.44
N HIS A 144 -5.81 -19.27 5.36
CA HIS A 144 -5.37 -20.54 5.95
C HIS A 144 -6.39 -21.07 6.96
N ASN A 145 -6.49 -22.41 7.09
CA ASN A 145 -7.36 -23.04 8.08
C ASN A 145 -6.86 -22.95 9.54
N CYS A 146 -5.64 -22.47 9.77
CA CYS A 146 -5.04 -22.40 11.10
C CYS A 146 -4.25 -21.10 11.31
N LYS A 147 -4.11 -20.70 12.59
CA LYS A 147 -3.50 -19.42 13.00
C LYS A 147 -2.01 -19.30 12.66
N THR A 148 -1.32 -20.43 12.49
CA THR A 148 0.11 -20.48 12.17
C THR A 148 0.39 -20.59 10.66
N GLY A 149 -0.66 -20.74 9.84
CA GLY A 149 -0.55 -21.04 8.41
C GLY A 149 -0.36 -22.53 8.11
N GLN A 150 -0.96 -22.99 7.02
CA GLN A 150 -0.82 -24.37 6.52
C GLN A 150 0.51 -24.60 5.81
N TYR A 151 1.03 -23.56 5.16
CA TYR A 151 2.22 -23.61 4.33
C TYR A 151 3.12 -22.42 4.66
N PRO A 152 4.44 -22.55 4.42
CA PRO A 152 5.34 -21.40 4.44
C PRO A 152 4.87 -20.33 3.44
N GLN A 153 4.93 -19.06 3.83
CA GLN A 153 4.43 -17.92 3.04
C GLN A 153 5.10 -17.85 1.66
N ILE A 154 6.41 -18.15 1.60
CA ILE A 154 7.14 -18.19 0.33
C ILE A 154 6.59 -19.25 -0.63
N LYS A 155 6.10 -20.39 -0.11
CA LYS A 155 5.51 -21.44 -0.93
C LYS A 155 4.17 -20.97 -1.50
N VAL A 156 3.36 -20.27 -0.69
CA VAL A 156 2.09 -19.67 -1.13
C VAL A 156 2.36 -18.61 -2.21
N PHE A 157 3.28 -17.68 -1.99
CA PHE A 157 3.58 -16.65 -3.00
C PHE A 157 4.14 -17.23 -4.30
N LYS A 158 4.94 -18.30 -4.23
CA LYS A 158 5.46 -19.02 -5.40
C LYS A 158 4.43 -19.89 -6.12
N THR A 159 3.19 -19.97 -5.62
CA THR A 159 2.07 -20.53 -6.43
C THR A 159 1.72 -19.64 -7.60
N LEU A 160 2.06 -18.35 -7.53
CA LEU A 160 1.88 -17.42 -8.64
C LEU A 160 3.22 -17.21 -9.34
N ASP A 161 3.29 -17.65 -10.59
CA ASP A 161 4.36 -17.25 -11.49
C ASP A 161 3.91 -16.03 -12.28
N ILE A 162 4.43 -14.86 -11.90
CA ILE A 162 4.04 -13.56 -12.44
C ILE A 162 5.17 -13.07 -13.34
N GLN A 163 4.89 -12.96 -14.64
CA GLN A 163 5.87 -12.57 -15.65
C GLN A 163 5.45 -11.29 -16.37
N PRO A 164 6.37 -10.36 -16.67
CA PRO A 164 6.04 -9.15 -17.41
C PRO A 164 5.63 -9.47 -18.86
N GLN A 165 4.76 -8.65 -19.44
CA GLN A 165 4.42 -8.72 -20.86
C GLN A 165 4.30 -7.31 -21.49
N LYS A 166 4.26 -7.26 -22.81
CA LYS A 166 4.25 -5.98 -23.56
C LYS A 166 2.89 -5.29 -23.58
N GLU A 167 1.81 -6.06 -23.59
CA GLU A 167 0.44 -5.57 -23.72
C GLU A 167 -0.21 -5.41 -22.36
N TYR A 168 -1.12 -4.45 -22.22
CA TYR A 168 -1.91 -4.26 -21.02
C TYR A 168 -2.64 -5.57 -20.65
N PRO A 169 -2.61 -6.03 -19.38
CA PRO A 169 -2.23 -5.30 -18.16
C PRO A 169 -0.74 -5.31 -17.80
N PHE A 170 0.13 -5.62 -18.76
CA PHE A 170 1.61 -5.65 -18.66
C PHE A 170 2.19 -6.78 -17.79
N PHE A 171 1.36 -7.75 -17.40
CA PHE A 171 1.82 -9.01 -16.82
C PHE A 171 0.96 -10.20 -17.25
N THR A 172 1.51 -11.39 -17.09
CA THR A 172 0.79 -12.67 -17.11
C THR A 172 0.92 -13.34 -15.74
N VAL A 173 -0.03 -14.20 -15.40
CA VAL A 173 0.03 -15.01 -14.17
C VAL A 173 -0.26 -16.46 -14.53
N THR A 174 0.64 -17.35 -14.14
CA THR A 174 0.41 -18.79 -14.15
C THR A 174 0.22 -19.26 -12.71
N GLU A 175 -0.89 -19.94 -12.45
CA GLU A 175 -1.28 -20.38 -11.11
C GLU A 175 -0.96 -21.86 -10.92
N THR A 176 -0.26 -22.17 -9.82
CA THR A 176 0.03 -23.55 -9.39
C THR A 176 -0.64 -23.79 -8.04
N PRO A 177 -1.88 -24.33 -8.02
CA PRO A 177 -2.68 -24.43 -6.80
C PRO A 177 -2.01 -25.33 -5.76
N LEU A 178 -2.21 -25.00 -4.48
CA LEU A 178 -1.82 -25.85 -3.36
C LEU A 178 -3.02 -26.68 -2.87
N PRO A 179 -2.79 -27.93 -2.43
CA PRO A 179 -3.85 -28.73 -1.80
C PRO A 179 -4.46 -28.00 -0.61
N ASP A 180 -5.79 -27.95 -0.57
CA ASP A 180 -6.60 -27.39 0.53
C ASP A 180 -6.34 -25.89 0.84
N LEU A 181 -5.80 -25.15 -0.12
CA LEU A 181 -5.58 -23.70 -0.02
C LEU A 181 -5.90 -23.00 -1.34
N THR A 182 -7.17 -22.64 -1.50
CA THR A 182 -7.65 -21.88 -2.66
C THR A 182 -7.75 -20.40 -2.29
N PRO A 183 -7.14 -19.48 -3.06
CA PRO A 183 -7.32 -18.06 -2.83
C PRO A 183 -8.68 -17.58 -3.32
N GLU A 184 -9.21 -16.56 -2.65
CA GLU A 184 -10.19 -15.66 -3.26
C GLU A 184 -9.44 -14.74 -4.23
N VAL A 185 -9.98 -14.59 -5.45
CA VAL A 185 -9.30 -13.85 -6.52
C VAL A 185 -10.21 -12.74 -7.03
N TYR A 186 -9.74 -11.51 -6.91
CA TYR A 186 -10.30 -10.37 -7.61
C TYR A 186 -9.55 -10.15 -8.93
N THR A 187 -10.28 -9.80 -10.00
CA THR A 187 -9.72 -9.37 -11.29
C THR A 187 -10.55 -8.19 -11.80
N LEU A 188 -9.86 -7.14 -12.25
CA LEU A 188 -10.47 -5.95 -12.85
C LEU A 188 -11.01 -6.21 -14.26
#